data_AF-A0A1J5I8E3-F1
#
_entry.id   AF-A0A1J5I8E3-F1
#
_cell.length_a   1.000
_cell.length_b   1.000
_cell.length_c   1.000
_cell.angle_alpha   90.00
_cell.angle_beta   90.00
_cell.angle_gamma   90.00
#
_symmetry.space_group_name_H-M   'P 1'
#
loop_
_entity.id
_entity.type
_entity.pdbx_description
1 polymer ?
#
loop_
_entity_poly.entity_id
_entity_poly.type
_entity_poly.pdbx_seq_one_letter_code
_entity_poly.pdbx_strand_id
1 'polypeptide(L)'
;MKSFLILFTLLLGIISALPAHALENDSKSDEAALENIDAIQALAIADQWRRAKKDINSYVNSREAVFKFPGGKVKKIPLPVDKMVVAVAPYIKGTHG
;
A
#
# COMPACT_ATOMS: atom_id res chain seq x y z
N MET A 1 -15.68 3.45 50.84
CA MET A 1 -16.22 3.83 49.51
C MET A 1 -15.39 4.87 48.75
N LYS A 2 -14.58 5.72 49.42
CA LYS A 2 -13.72 6.70 48.73
C LYS A 2 -12.39 6.13 48.21
N SER A 3 -11.92 5.01 48.78
CA SER A 3 -10.68 4.33 48.39
C SER A 3 -10.77 3.57 47.05
N PHE A 4 -11.95 3.08 46.68
CA PHE A 4 -12.17 2.36 45.42
C PHE A 4 -12.16 3.30 44.20
N LEU A 5 -12.51 4.57 44.38
CA LEU A 5 -12.56 5.57 43.31
C LEU A 5 -11.16 6.02 42.86
N ILE A 6 -10.17 5.96 43.76
CA ILE A 6 -8.79 6.39 43.50
C ILE A 6 -7.99 5.28 42.78
N LEU A 7 -8.34 4.02 43.03
CA LEU A 7 -7.71 2.88 42.33
C LEU A 7 -8.16 2.79 40.87
N PHE A 8 -9.39 3.21 40.57
CA PHE A 8 -9.95 3.17 39.21
C PHE A 8 -9.34 4.25 38.30
N THR A 9 -8.98 5.42 38.85
CA THR A 9 -8.33 6.48 38.08
C THR A 9 -6.84 6.19 37.82
N LEU A 10 -6.16 5.44 38.69
CA LEU A 10 -4.78 5.04 38.47
C LEU A 10 -4.63 3.99 37.34
N LEU A 11 -5.64 3.13 37.15
CA LEU A 11 -5.62 2.09 36.11
C LEU A 11 -5.91 2.64 34.70
N LEU A 12 -6.62 3.77 34.60
CA LEU A 12 -6.99 4.38 33.32
C LEU A 12 -5.84 5.20 32.69
N GLY A 13 -4.84 5.61 33.48
CA GLY A 13 -3.69 6.39 33.01
C GLY A 13 -2.62 5.57 32.25
N ILE A 14 -2.64 4.24 32.35
CA ILE A 14 -1.59 3.38 31.77
C ILE A 14 -1.90 2.99 30.31
N ILE A 15 -3.17 3.06 29.88
CA ILE A 15 -3.57 2.68 28.51
C ILE A 15 -3.22 3.78 27.48
N SER A 16 -3.01 5.02 27.92
CA SER A 16 -2.72 6.16 27.04
C SER A 16 -1.29 6.21 26.51
N ALA A 17 -0.41 5.30 26.95
CA ALA A 17 1.01 5.26 26.58
C ALA A 17 1.34 4.13 25.59
N LEU A 18 0.36 3.58 24.86
CA LEU A 18 0.66 2.76 23.70
C LEU A 18 1.17 3.66 22.58
N PRO A 19 2.41 3.49 22.12
CA PRO A 19 2.91 4.26 20.99
C PRO A 19 2.09 3.89 19.75
N ALA A 20 1.48 4.89 19.12
CA ALA A 20 0.87 4.77 17.79
C ALA A 20 1.93 4.63 16.68
N HIS A 21 3.03 3.91 16.94
CA HIS A 21 4.14 3.68 16.01
C HIS A 21 3.96 2.32 15.32
N ALA A 22 2.84 2.11 14.62
CA ALA A 22 2.62 0.89 13.83
C ALA A 22 2.43 1.15 12.33
N LEU A 23 2.41 2.41 11.88
CA LEU A 23 2.11 2.75 10.48
C LEU A 23 3.32 3.19 9.65
N GLU A 24 4.49 3.39 10.24
CA GLU A 24 5.61 4.05 9.53
C GLU A 24 6.69 3.08 9.02
N ASN A 25 6.66 1.79 9.42
CA ASN A 25 7.75 0.86 9.10
C ASN A 25 7.52 0.02 7.83
N ASP A 26 6.27 -0.11 7.34
CA ASP A 26 5.97 -0.97 6.19
C ASP A 26 6.23 -0.27 4.84
N SER A 27 5.99 1.05 4.77
CA SER A 27 6.12 1.81 3.52
C SER A 27 7.53 1.83 2.94
N LYS A 28 8.56 1.92 3.81
CA LYS A 28 9.96 1.87 3.39
C LYS A 28 10.36 0.49 2.86
N SER A 29 9.78 -0.56 3.42
CA SER A 29 9.95 -1.93 2.93
C SER A 29 9.28 -2.12 1.56
N ASP A 30 8.11 -1.52 1.37
CA ASP A 30 7.38 -1.59 0.09
C ASP A 30 8.12 -0.90 -1.04
N GLU A 31 8.64 0.30 -0.79
CA GLU A 31 9.46 0.99 -1.78
C GLU A 31 10.69 0.17 -2.18
N ALA A 32 11.34 -0.47 -1.20
CA ALA A 32 12.50 -1.31 -1.44
C ALA A 32 12.17 -2.52 -2.34
N ALA A 33 10.94 -3.03 -2.29
CA ALA A 33 10.49 -4.12 -3.16
C ALA A 33 10.42 -3.71 -4.64
N LEU A 34 10.43 -2.41 -4.95
CA LEU A 34 10.45 -1.88 -6.32
C LEU A 34 11.84 -1.48 -6.81
N GLU A 35 12.90 -1.76 -6.05
CA GLU A 35 14.27 -1.43 -6.44
C GLU A 35 14.89 -2.53 -7.31
N ASN A 36 15.53 -2.13 -8.41
CA ASN A 36 16.24 -3.01 -9.35
C ASN A 36 15.40 -4.14 -9.98
N ILE A 37 14.09 -3.92 -10.12
CA ILE A 37 13.18 -4.86 -10.79
C ILE A 37 12.84 -4.41 -12.21
N ASP A 38 12.46 -5.36 -13.05
CA ASP A 38 11.95 -5.07 -14.39
C ASP A 38 10.43 -4.79 -14.40
N ALA A 39 9.92 -4.42 -15.58
CA ALA A 39 8.50 -4.13 -15.78
C ALA A 39 7.57 -5.32 -15.50
N ILE A 40 7.99 -6.56 -15.76
CA ILE A 40 7.15 -7.74 -15.54
C ILE A 40 7.02 -8.00 -14.03
N GLN A 41 8.13 -7.93 -13.32
CA GLN A 41 8.17 -8.04 -11.86
C GLN A 41 7.34 -6.93 -11.21
N ALA A 42 7.45 -5.70 -11.72
CA ALA A 42 6.63 -4.58 -11.25
C ALA A 42 5.13 -4.85 -11.39
N LEU A 43 4.69 -5.35 -12.55
CA LEU A 43 3.27 -5.65 -12.78
C LEU A 43 2.76 -6.78 -11.88
N ALA A 44 3.58 -7.79 -11.60
CA ALA A 44 3.23 -8.85 -10.66
C ALA A 44 3.04 -8.30 -9.23
N ILE A 45 3.93 -7.41 -8.79
CA ILE A 45 3.80 -6.71 -7.50
C ILE A 45 2.53 -5.85 -7.48
N ALA A 46 2.24 -5.12 -8.56
CA ALA A 46 1.03 -4.30 -8.65
C ALA A 46 -0.25 -5.14 -8.50
N ASP A 47 -0.34 -6.31 -9.14
CA ASP A 47 -1.51 -7.19 -8.98
C ASP A 47 -1.61 -7.77 -7.56
N GLN A 48 -0.48 -8.16 -6.95
CA GLN A 48 -0.44 -8.62 -5.56
C GLN A 48 -0.94 -7.53 -4.60
N TRP A 49 -0.45 -6.30 -4.77
CA TRP A 49 -0.75 -5.19 -3.87
C TRP A 49 -2.16 -4.65 -4.03
N ARG A 50 -2.80 -4.79 -5.21
CA ARG A 50 -4.15 -4.32 -5.50
C ARG A 50 -5.18 -4.59 -4.39
N ARG A 51 -5.08 -5.73 -3.70
CA ARG A 51 -5.95 -6.06 -2.55
C ARG A 51 -5.24 -5.96 -1.19
N ALA A 52 -3.93 -6.24 -1.15
CA ALA A 52 -3.18 -6.35 0.10
C ALA A 52 -2.77 -5.00 0.69
N LYS A 53 -2.54 -3.98 -0.15
CA LYS A 53 -2.03 -2.65 0.25
C LYS A 53 -2.92 -1.55 -0.31
N LYS A 54 -4.00 -1.24 0.43
CA LYS A 54 -5.07 -0.33 -0.03
C LYS A 54 -4.65 1.14 -0.11
N ASP A 55 -3.54 1.49 0.53
CA ASP A 55 -2.97 2.82 0.63
C ASP A 55 -1.93 3.11 -0.47
N ILE A 56 -1.47 2.07 -1.18
CA ILE A 56 -0.63 2.19 -2.37
C ILE A 56 -1.50 2.05 -3.62
N ASN A 57 -1.57 3.10 -4.43
CA ASN A 57 -2.27 3.07 -5.70
C ASN A 57 -1.30 2.74 -6.84
N SER A 58 -1.64 1.74 -7.66
CA SER A 58 -0.85 1.38 -8.83
C SER A 58 -1.67 1.39 -10.11
N TYR A 59 -1.03 1.74 -11.22
CA TYR A 59 -1.60 1.67 -12.57
C TYR A 59 -0.49 1.55 -13.61
N VAL A 60 -0.85 1.12 -14.81
CA VAL A 60 0.06 1.06 -15.96
C VAL A 60 -0.44 1.96 -17.08
N ASN A 61 0.47 2.63 -17.78
CA ASN A 61 0.18 3.34 -19.02
C ASN A 61 1.05 2.77 -20.15
N SER A 62 1.03 3.39 -21.34
CA SER A 62 1.79 2.89 -22.50
C SER A 62 3.32 2.97 -22.36
N ARG A 63 3.84 3.59 -21.29
CA ARG A 63 5.27 3.85 -21.09
C ARG A 63 5.82 3.31 -19.78
N GLU A 64 5.00 3.22 -18.73
CA GLU A 64 5.48 2.92 -17.38
C GLU A 64 4.41 2.25 -16.50
N ALA A 65 4.86 1.44 -15.55
CA ALA A 65 4.11 1.09 -14.36
C ALA A 65 4.36 2.16 -13.28
N VAL A 66 3.29 2.68 -12.68
CA VAL A 66 3.33 3.77 -11.72
C VAL A 66 2.78 3.30 -10.38
N PHE A 67 3.52 3.60 -9.31
CA PHE A 67 3.14 3.35 -7.93
C PHE A 67 3.11 4.67 -7.16
N LYS A 68 1.97 4.98 -6.57
CA LYS A 68 1.75 6.15 -5.73
C LYS A 68 1.63 5.70 -4.29
N PHE A 69 2.60 6.09 -3.47
CA PHE A 69 2.67 5.77 -2.06
C PHE A 69 1.94 6.83 -1.21
N PRO A 70 1.59 6.50 0.04
CA PRO A 70 1.17 7.48 1.03
C PRO A 70 2.18 8.63 1.13
N GLY A 71 1.69 9.86 1.37
CA GLY A 71 2.55 11.05 1.40
C GLY A 71 2.95 11.58 0.01
N GLY A 72 2.39 11.01 -1.07
CA GLY A 72 2.50 11.58 -2.43
C GLY A 72 3.77 11.21 -3.18
N LYS A 73 4.61 10.34 -2.62
CA LYS A 73 5.78 9.80 -3.33
C LYS A 73 5.35 8.90 -4.48
N VAL A 74 6.05 9.01 -5.62
CA VAL A 74 5.74 8.24 -6.83
C VAL A 74 6.98 7.51 -7.32
N LYS A 75 6.86 6.19 -7.54
CA LYS A 75 7.86 5.36 -8.23
C LYS A 75 7.32 5.00 -9.62
N LYS A 76 8.21 5.04 -10.61
CA LYS A 76 7.90 4.78 -12.02
C LYS A 76 8.90 3.77 -12.55
N ILE A 77 8.40 2.72 -13.19
CA ILE A 77 9.20 1.65 -13.79
C ILE A 77 8.90 1.64 -15.29
N PRO A 78 9.89 1.94 -16.16
CA PRO A 78 9.65 2.03 -17.59
C PRO A 78 9.29 0.67 -18.18
N LEU A 79 8.35 0.66 -19.13
CA LEU A 79 8.06 -0.49 -19.96
C LEU A 79 9.10 -0.59 -21.09
N PRO A 80 9.40 -1.81 -21.58
CA PRO A 80 10.22 -1.98 -22.78
C PRO A 80 9.57 -1.31 -23.99
N VAL A 81 10.38 -0.64 -24.82
CA VAL A 81 9.90 0.14 -25.97
C VAL A 81 9.28 -0.71 -27.09
N ASP A 82 9.60 -2.00 -27.10
CA ASP A 82 9.20 -3.00 -28.09
C ASP A 82 8.04 -3.89 -27.61
N LYS A 83 7.50 -3.62 -26.42
CA LYS A 83 6.44 -4.42 -25.79
C LYS A 83 5.32 -3.54 -25.27
N MET A 84 4.11 -4.09 -25.29
CA MET A 84 2.92 -3.44 -24.74
C MET A 84 2.28 -4.35 -23.70
N VAL A 85 1.77 -3.75 -22.63
CA VAL A 85 0.99 -4.45 -21.60
C VAL A 85 -0.48 -4.33 -21.96
N VAL A 86 -1.18 -5.46 -22.00
CA VAL A 86 -2.63 -5.52 -22.22
C VAL A 86 -3.26 -6.22 -21.03
N ALA A 87 -4.07 -5.49 -20.26
CA ALA A 87 -4.86 -6.04 -19.16
C ALA A 87 -6.29 -6.30 -19.64
N VAL A 88 -6.78 -7.53 -19.46
CA VAL A 88 -8.11 -7.95 -19.89
C VAL A 88 -8.89 -8.41 -18.66
N ALA A 89 -10.11 -7.89 -18.49
CA ALA A 89 -11.04 -8.31 -17.45
C ALA A 89 -12.33 -8.84 -18.12
N PRO A 90 -12.41 -10.13 -18.46
CA PRO A 90 -13.61 -10.71 -19.04
C PRO A 90 -14.80 -10.61 -18.09
N TYR A 91 -16.00 -10.42 -18.64
CA TYR A 91 -17.24 -10.34 -17.88
C TYR A 91 -18.39 -11.06 -18.60
N ILE A 92 -19.40 -11.46 -17.84
CA ILE A 92 -20.60 -12.13 -18.39
C ILE A 92 -21.75 -11.14 -18.61
N LYS A 93 -22.02 -10.24 -17.66
CA LYS A 93 -23.22 -9.38 -17.68
C LYS A 93 -22.93 -7.87 -17.79
N GLY A 94 -21.98 -7.35 -17.01
CA GLY A 94 -21.67 -5.93 -16.99
C GLY A 94 -20.17 -5.66 -16.83
N THR A 95 -19.73 -4.53 -17.38
CA THR A 95 -18.38 -3.98 -17.23
C THR A 95 -18.45 -2.58 -16.63
N HIS A 96 -17.27 -2.03 -16.31
CA HIS A 96 -17.10 -0.68 -15.82
C HIS A 96 -16.49 0.18 -16.93
N GLY A 97 -16.86 1.46 -17.00
CA GLY A 97 -16.33 2.45 -17.94
C GLY A 97 -15.80 3.67 -17.21
#